data_AF-A0A3D2IBG9-F1
#
_entry.id   AF-A0A3D2IBG9-F1
#
_cell.length_a   1.000
_cell.length_b   1.000
_cell.length_c   1.000
_cell.angle_alpha   90.00
_cell.angle_beta   90.00
_cell.angle_gamma   90.00
#
_symmetry.space_group_name_H-M   'P 1'
#
loop_
_entity.id
_entity.type
_entity.pdbx_description
1 polymer ?
#
loop_
_entity_poly.entity_id
_entity_poly.type
_entity_poly.pdbx_seq_one_letter_code
_entity_poly.pdbx_strand_id
1 'polypeptide(L)'
;MWTRATRKSQSSGKRWIDTTGKEIWRRAKNRRRRMRYGSVKHIALYYKAIPGILRLLRQERAELEGNYYGLRGLACDGMPRGSSPGKPTEESGLRALENGVSERLAEIAETERVLSGDEACIRACLDALNGKYKEVIVMRYVRGYSWAKISARMGTADSTARDWHTRAMERLGEVLEELPEAEALARRASRART
;
A
#
# COMPACT_ATOMS: atom_id res chain seq x y z
N MET A 1 28.44 -53.54 52.08
CA MET A 1 29.37 -52.85 51.16
C MET A 1 28.82 -53.00 49.74
N TRP A 2 28.68 -51.89 49.01
CA TRP A 2 28.42 -51.75 47.56
C TRP A 2 26.97 -51.81 47.00
N THR A 3 26.49 -50.60 46.71
CA THR A 3 25.44 -50.12 45.80
C THR A 3 25.54 -50.58 44.33
N ARG A 4 24.40 -50.79 43.63
CA ARG A 4 24.03 -49.98 42.43
C ARG A 4 22.67 -50.33 41.82
N ALA A 5 22.02 -49.26 41.37
CA ALA A 5 20.80 -49.20 40.59
C ALA A 5 20.99 -49.53 39.09
N THR A 6 19.90 -49.97 38.43
CA THR A 6 19.65 -49.79 36.98
C THR A 6 18.15 -49.53 36.77
N ARG A 7 17.70 -48.28 36.90
CA ARG A 7 17.53 -47.28 35.81
C ARG A 7 16.56 -47.74 34.70
N LYS A 8 15.27 -47.45 34.90
CA LYS A 8 14.27 -47.32 33.80
C LYS A 8 14.78 -46.24 32.83
N SER A 9 15.19 -46.66 31.64
CA SER A 9 15.44 -45.74 30.51
C SER A 9 14.10 -45.39 29.87
N GLN A 10 13.49 -44.28 30.29
CA GLN A 10 12.44 -43.63 29.50
C GLN A 10 13.09 -42.81 28.38
N SER A 11 12.87 -43.32 27.17
CA SER A 11 12.95 -42.69 25.86
C SER A 11 12.91 -41.16 25.82
N SER A 12 14.08 -40.54 25.69
CA SER A 12 14.24 -39.16 25.23
C SER A 12 14.47 -39.17 23.72
N GLY A 13 13.38 -39.20 22.95
CA GLY A 13 13.43 -39.44 21.49
C GLY A 13 12.44 -38.60 20.68
N LYS A 14 12.09 -37.39 21.14
CA LYS A 14 11.14 -36.50 20.44
C LYS A 14 11.50 -35.02 20.66
N ARG A 15 12.58 -34.54 20.05
CA ARG A 15 12.90 -33.09 20.01
C ARG A 15 13.85 -32.68 18.88
N TRP A 16 13.82 -33.39 17.75
CA TRP A 16 14.72 -33.09 16.62
C TRP A 16 14.01 -32.96 15.26
N ILE A 17 12.68 -33.15 15.19
CA ILE A 17 11.93 -33.18 13.91
C ILE A 17 11.12 -31.90 13.65
N ASP A 18 10.96 -31.02 14.63
CA ASP A 18 9.89 -30.04 14.60
C ASP A 18 10.28 -28.76 13.85
N THR A 19 11.53 -28.33 13.94
CA THR A 19 12.00 -27.06 13.34
C THR A 19 12.22 -27.20 11.84
N THR A 20 12.93 -28.24 11.41
CA THR A 20 13.27 -28.47 9.99
C THR A 20 12.02 -28.82 9.17
N GLY A 21 11.12 -29.65 9.70
CA GLY A 21 9.86 -29.99 9.04
C GLY A 21 8.92 -28.78 8.89
N LYS A 22 8.81 -27.94 9.92
CA LYS A 22 8.01 -26.70 9.87
C LYS A 22 8.60 -25.67 8.90
N GLU A 23 9.93 -25.57 8.79
CA GLU A 23 10.58 -24.69 7.81
C GLU A 23 10.42 -25.18 6.37
N ILE A 24 10.53 -26.48 6.13
CA ILE A 24 10.30 -27.08 4.81
C ILE A 24 8.83 -26.88 4.40
N TRP A 25 7.89 -27.10 5.32
CA TRP A 25 6.47 -26.86 5.06
C TRP A 25 6.15 -25.38 4.84
N ARG A 26 6.73 -24.46 5.65
CA ARG A 26 6.65 -23.01 5.39
C ARG A 26 7.22 -22.63 4.03
N ARG A 27 8.42 -23.11 3.68
CA ARG A 27 9.04 -22.88 2.37
C ARG A 27 8.21 -23.44 1.22
N ALA A 28 7.65 -24.64 1.37
CA ALA A 28 6.79 -25.25 0.36
C ALA A 28 5.45 -24.51 0.21
N LYS A 29 4.88 -24.02 1.32
CA LYS A 29 3.66 -23.19 1.35
C LYS A 29 3.91 -21.81 0.71
N ASN A 30 5.02 -21.14 1.02
CA ASN A 30 5.40 -19.87 0.37
C ASN A 30 5.71 -20.07 -1.11
N ARG A 31 6.24 -21.23 -1.52
CA ARG A 31 6.47 -21.52 -2.95
C ARG A 31 5.18 -21.58 -3.78
N ARG A 32 4.02 -21.91 -3.17
CA ARG A 32 2.70 -21.86 -3.81
C ARG A 32 2.00 -20.50 -3.69
N ARG A 33 2.35 -19.69 -2.68
CA ARG A 33 1.79 -18.34 -2.48
C ARG A 33 2.52 -17.25 -3.24
N ARG A 34 3.69 -17.57 -3.81
CA ARG A 34 4.57 -16.61 -4.48
C ARG A 34 3.81 -15.68 -5.43
N MET A 35 3.75 -14.41 -5.06
CA MET A 35 3.10 -13.34 -5.78
C MET A 35 3.75 -13.27 -7.16
N ARG A 36 2.88 -13.21 -8.17
CA ARG A 36 3.33 -13.14 -9.56
C ARG A 36 4.20 -11.90 -9.72
N TYR A 37 5.34 -12.05 -10.38
CA TYR A 37 6.26 -10.94 -10.67
C TYR A 37 5.55 -9.74 -11.30
N GLY A 38 4.56 -9.99 -12.16
CA GLY A 38 3.70 -8.95 -12.73
C GLY A 38 2.97 -8.13 -11.67
N SER A 39 2.40 -8.75 -10.64
CA SER A 39 1.71 -8.04 -9.54
C SER A 39 2.69 -7.19 -8.72
N VAL A 40 3.86 -7.75 -8.37
CA VAL A 40 4.91 -7.00 -7.65
C VAL A 40 5.35 -5.77 -8.45
N LYS A 41 5.51 -5.91 -9.78
CA LYS A 41 5.83 -4.79 -10.67
C LYS A 41 4.73 -3.72 -10.66
N HIS A 42 3.45 -4.11 -10.73
CA HIS A 42 2.36 -3.14 -10.65
C HIS A 42 2.34 -2.41 -9.31
N ILE A 43 2.57 -3.11 -8.20
CA ILE A 43 2.67 -2.50 -6.87
C ILE A 43 3.83 -1.49 -6.80
N ALA A 44 5.00 -1.82 -7.34
CA ALA A 44 6.15 -0.91 -7.37
C ALA A 44 5.89 0.35 -8.22
N LEU A 45 5.17 0.23 -9.35
CA LEU A 45 4.76 1.37 -10.17
C LEU A 45 3.65 2.19 -9.49
N TYR A 46 2.70 1.51 -8.86
CA TYR A 46 1.63 2.13 -8.10
C TYR A 46 2.19 3.02 -6.98
N TYR A 47 3.20 2.54 -6.25
CA TYR A 47 3.91 3.33 -5.24
C TYR A 47 4.43 4.67 -5.76
N LYS A 48 4.99 4.69 -6.98
CA LYS A 48 5.43 5.93 -7.64
C LYS A 48 4.25 6.88 -7.94
N ALA A 49 3.08 6.33 -8.28
CA ALA A 49 1.91 7.09 -8.70
C ALA A 49 1.13 7.69 -7.52
N ILE A 50 1.11 7.04 -6.35
CA ILE A 50 0.30 7.44 -5.18
C ILE A 50 0.45 8.93 -4.82
N PRO A 51 1.66 9.51 -4.71
CA PRO A 51 1.79 10.93 -4.37
C PRO A 51 1.14 11.86 -5.39
N GLY A 52 1.16 11.48 -6.67
CA GLY A 52 0.50 12.22 -7.74
C GLY A 52 -1.02 12.15 -7.64
N ILE A 53 -1.57 10.98 -7.33
CA ILE A 53 -3.02 10.77 -7.13
C ILE A 53 -3.51 11.54 -5.91
N LEU A 54 -2.80 11.46 -4.77
CA LEU A 54 -3.13 12.21 -3.55
C LEU A 54 -3.15 13.72 -3.81
N ARG A 55 -2.20 14.24 -4.58
CA ARG A 55 -2.19 15.67 -4.94
C ARG A 55 -3.45 16.09 -5.70
N LEU A 56 -3.90 15.26 -6.65
CA LEU A 56 -5.12 15.55 -7.43
C LEU A 56 -6.38 15.51 -6.56
N LEU A 57 -6.49 14.51 -5.68
CA LEU A 57 -7.61 14.41 -4.74
C LEU A 57 -7.69 15.61 -3.78
N ARG A 58 -6.54 16.07 -3.27
CA ARG A 58 -6.47 17.26 -2.41
C ARG A 58 -6.86 18.54 -3.14
N GLN A 59 -6.51 18.62 -4.43
CA GLN A 59 -6.92 19.74 -5.26
C GLN A 59 -8.44 19.74 -5.46
N GLU A 60 -9.03 18.59 -5.83
CA GLU A 60 -10.47 18.43 -5.97
C GLU A 60 -11.21 18.78 -4.66
N ARG A 61 -10.71 18.29 -3.53
CA ARG A 61 -11.24 18.64 -2.20
C ARG A 61 -11.22 20.15 -1.97
N ALA A 62 -10.10 20.83 -2.26
CA ALA A 62 -9.98 22.27 -2.06
C ALA A 62 -10.93 23.07 -2.97
N GLU A 63 -11.15 22.61 -4.20
CA GLU A 63 -12.11 23.21 -5.13
C GLU A 63 -13.56 23.03 -4.63
N LEU A 64 -13.91 21.82 -4.18
CA LEU A 64 -15.24 21.53 -3.61
C LEU A 64 -15.49 22.32 -2.33
N GLU A 65 -14.54 22.36 -1.40
CA GLU A 65 -14.64 23.14 -0.17
C GLU A 65 -14.73 24.65 -0.47
N GLY A 66 -13.92 25.16 -1.40
CA GLY A 66 -13.95 26.57 -1.81
C GLY A 66 -15.30 26.98 -2.41
N ASN A 67 -15.86 26.16 -3.29
CA ASN A 67 -17.18 26.38 -3.87
C ASN A 67 -18.30 26.28 -2.82
N TYR A 68 -18.23 25.29 -1.94
CA TYR A 68 -19.21 25.07 -0.87
C TYR A 68 -19.23 26.23 0.14
N TYR A 69 -18.07 26.67 0.62
CA TYR A 69 -17.98 27.83 1.52
C TYR A 69 -18.28 29.15 0.79
N GLY A 70 -17.92 29.29 -0.49
CA GLY A 70 -18.24 30.46 -1.30
C GLY A 70 -19.74 30.65 -1.52
N LEU A 71 -20.49 29.55 -1.72
CA LEU A 71 -21.96 29.57 -1.80
C LEU A 71 -22.61 29.91 -0.44
N ARG A 72 -22.02 29.45 0.67
CA ARG A 72 -22.49 29.74 2.03
C ARG A 72 -22.18 31.17 2.51
N GLY A 73 -21.20 31.84 1.88
CA GLY A 73 -20.79 33.22 2.20
C GLY A 73 -21.64 34.32 1.56
N LEU A 74 -22.56 33.99 0.65
CA LEU A 74 -23.41 34.96 -0.07
C LEU A 74 -24.67 35.40 0.68
N ALA A 75 -24.92 34.90 1.89
CA ALA A 75 -26.15 35.17 2.62
C ALA A 75 -25.89 35.40 4.11
N CYS A 76 -25.37 36.57 4.51
CA CYS A 76 -25.47 36.99 5.92
C CYS A 76 -25.26 38.50 6.21
N ASP A 77 -25.41 39.43 5.25
CA ASP A 77 -25.47 40.86 5.55
C ASP A 77 -26.60 41.59 4.82
N GLY A 78 -27.83 41.32 5.27
CA GLY A 78 -28.89 42.35 5.24
C GLY A 78 -29.96 42.23 4.16
N MET A 79 -30.74 41.15 4.15
CA MET A 79 -32.03 41.14 3.43
C MET A 79 -33.21 41.10 4.41
N PRO A 80 -34.27 41.92 4.22
CA PRO A 80 -35.31 42.14 5.21
C PRO A 80 -36.14 40.86 5.42
N ARG A 81 -36.61 40.65 6.66
CA ARG A 81 -37.51 39.55 7.03
C ARG A 81 -38.86 39.71 6.33
N GLY A 82 -38.96 39.25 5.09
CA GLY A 82 -40.22 39.10 4.36
C GLY A 82 -40.68 37.64 4.43
N SER A 83 -41.69 37.36 5.25
CA SER A 83 -42.40 36.09 5.28
C SER A 83 -43.09 35.86 3.93
N SER A 84 -42.48 35.08 3.05
CA SER A 84 -43.11 34.58 1.83
C SER A 84 -43.23 33.04 1.93
N PRO A 85 -44.44 32.46 1.91
CA PRO A 85 -44.63 31.02 1.92
C PRO A 85 -44.42 30.47 0.50
N GLY A 86 -43.21 30.03 0.23
CA GLY A 86 -42.78 29.41 -1.03
C GLY A 86 -41.26 29.51 -1.11
N LYS A 87 -40.48 28.44 -1.29
CA LYS A 87 -40.73 27.23 -2.05
C LYS A 87 -39.92 26.06 -1.43
N PRO A 88 -40.57 25.03 -0.87
CA PRO A 88 -39.86 23.85 -0.35
C PRO A 88 -39.02 23.13 -1.41
N THR A 89 -39.33 23.30 -2.70
CA THR A 89 -38.56 22.73 -3.83
C THR A 89 -37.18 23.39 -4.00
N GLU A 90 -37.05 24.70 -3.80
CA GLU A 90 -35.76 25.40 -3.93
C GLU A 90 -34.85 25.06 -2.73
N GLU A 91 -35.41 25.02 -1.52
CA GLU A 91 -34.69 24.58 -0.32
C GLU A 91 -34.28 23.10 -0.40
N SER A 92 -35.13 22.23 -0.93
CA SER A 92 -34.80 20.81 -1.14
C SER A 92 -33.71 20.62 -2.19
N GLY A 93 -33.70 21.44 -3.25
CA GLY A 93 -32.65 21.42 -4.28
C GLY A 93 -31.29 21.84 -3.73
N LEU A 94 -31.26 22.90 -2.90
CA LEU A 94 -30.05 23.31 -2.18
C LEU A 94 -29.55 22.21 -1.24
N ARG A 95 -30.41 21.60 -0.42
CA ARG A 95 -30.04 20.49 0.46
C ARG A 95 -29.54 19.27 -0.30
N ALA A 96 -30.13 18.93 -1.45
CA ALA A 96 -29.67 17.82 -2.28
C ALA A 96 -28.25 18.07 -2.85
N LEU A 97 -27.96 19.31 -3.24
CA LEU A 97 -26.62 19.72 -3.68
C LEU A 97 -25.60 19.68 -2.52
N GLU A 98 -25.98 20.19 -1.34
CA GLU A 98 -25.13 20.13 -0.14
C GLU A 98 -24.82 18.68 0.25
N ASN A 99 -25.83 17.81 0.22
CA ASN A 99 -25.67 16.39 0.48
C ASN A 99 -24.72 15.75 -0.54
N GLY A 100 -24.85 16.05 -1.83
CA GLY A 100 -23.95 15.54 -2.88
C GLY A 100 -22.49 16.00 -2.72
N VAL A 101 -22.26 17.25 -2.33
CA VAL A 101 -20.90 17.74 -2.04
C VAL A 101 -20.33 17.06 -0.80
N SER A 102 -21.13 16.89 0.25
CA SER A 102 -20.69 16.20 1.47
C SER A 102 -20.33 14.73 1.22
N GLU A 103 -21.09 14.04 0.38
CA GLU A 103 -20.85 12.65 -0.02
C GLU A 103 -19.54 12.54 -0.82
N ARG A 104 -19.32 13.46 -1.77
CA ARG A 104 -18.09 13.48 -2.57
C ARG A 104 -16.85 13.77 -1.72
N LEU A 105 -16.95 14.69 -0.76
CA LEU A 105 -15.86 14.97 0.19
C LEU A 105 -15.53 13.75 1.06
N ALA A 106 -16.55 13.01 1.51
CA ALA A 106 -16.37 11.77 2.27
C ALA A 106 -15.69 10.67 1.41
N GLU A 107 -16.08 10.54 0.14
CA GLU A 107 -15.45 9.60 -0.80
C GLU A 107 -13.98 9.93 -1.05
N ILE A 108 -13.66 11.22 -1.23
CA ILE A 108 -12.28 11.69 -1.39
C ILE A 108 -11.47 11.36 -0.13
N ALA A 109 -11.99 11.68 1.05
CA ALA A 109 -11.31 11.41 2.32
C ALA A 109 -11.02 9.91 2.53
N GLU A 110 -11.98 9.05 2.21
CA GLU A 110 -11.78 7.60 2.29
C GLU A 110 -10.73 7.12 1.27
N THR A 111 -10.76 7.66 0.05
CA THR A 111 -9.77 7.34 -0.98
C THR A 111 -8.36 7.79 -0.56
N GLU A 112 -8.21 8.98 0.02
CA GLU A 112 -6.95 9.46 0.57
C GLU A 112 -6.43 8.55 1.69
N ARG A 113 -7.32 8.09 2.57
CA ARG A 113 -6.99 7.19 3.68
C ARG A 113 -6.47 5.85 3.15
N VAL A 114 -7.14 5.26 2.16
CA VAL A 114 -6.71 4.01 1.52
C VAL A 114 -5.37 4.17 0.82
N LEU A 115 -5.19 5.24 0.02
CA LEU A 115 -3.94 5.52 -0.68
C LEU A 115 -2.76 5.71 0.27
N SER A 116 -2.97 6.46 1.36
CA SER A 116 -1.93 6.70 2.37
C SER A 116 -1.58 5.41 3.13
N GLY A 117 -2.59 4.57 3.41
CA GLY A 117 -2.38 3.23 3.99
C GLY A 117 -1.57 2.33 3.06
N ASP A 118 -1.93 2.28 1.79
CA ASP A 118 -1.19 1.52 0.77
C ASP A 118 0.25 2.00 0.62
N GLU A 119 0.48 3.31 0.59
CA GLU A 119 1.82 3.89 0.53
C GLU A 119 2.67 3.46 1.74
N ALA A 120 2.12 3.57 2.94
CA ALA A 120 2.80 3.18 4.17
C ALA A 120 3.14 1.69 4.20
N CYS A 121 2.20 0.83 3.78
CA CYS A 121 2.42 -0.61 3.66
C CYS A 121 3.53 -0.94 2.67
N ILE A 122 3.47 -0.39 1.44
CA ILE A 122 4.50 -0.65 0.42
C ILE A 122 5.88 -0.16 0.89
N ARG A 123 5.93 1.04 1.51
CA ARG A 123 7.17 1.57 2.08
C ARG A 123 7.75 0.64 3.15
N ALA A 124 6.92 0.15 4.08
CA ALA A 124 7.37 -0.80 5.09
C ALA A 124 7.92 -2.11 4.48
N CYS A 125 7.29 -2.62 3.41
CA CYS A 125 7.80 -3.78 2.69
C CYS A 125 9.16 -3.51 2.02
N LEU A 126 9.34 -2.32 1.45
CA LEU A 126 10.63 -1.90 0.87
C LEU A 126 11.71 -1.73 1.94
N ASP A 127 11.34 -1.19 3.11
CA ASP A 127 12.23 -0.99 4.25
C ASP A 127 12.69 -2.31 4.90
N ALA A 128 11.89 -3.37 4.78
CA ALA A 128 12.26 -4.71 5.23
C ALA A 128 13.30 -5.39 4.31
N LEU A 129 13.55 -4.87 3.11
CA LEU A 129 14.56 -5.42 2.20
C LEU A 129 15.98 -4.99 2.62
N ASN A 130 16.97 -5.79 2.23
CA ASN A 130 18.37 -5.36 2.29
C ASN A 130 18.54 -4.02 1.55
N GLY A 131 19.33 -3.09 2.11
CA GLY A 131 19.55 -1.75 1.55
C GLY A 131 19.86 -1.74 0.05
N LYS A 132 20.68 -2.70 -0.43
CA LYS A 132 21.01 -2.83 -1.87
C LYS A 132 19.79 -3.16 -2.73
N TYR A 133 18.93 -4.05 -2.25
CA TYR A 133 17.71 -4.48 -2.97
C TYR A 133 16.66 -3.38 -3.00
N LYS A 134 16.44 -2.72 -1.85
CA LYS A 134 15.61 -1.52 -1.78
C LYS A 134 16.09 -0.47 -2.77
N GLU A 135 17.40 -0.18 -2.79
CA GLU A 135 17.97 0.86 -3.63
C GLU A 135 17.78 0.58 -5.12
N VAL A 136 18.02 -0.66 -5.56
CA VAL A 136 17.80 -1.07 -6.96
C VAL A 136 16.32 -0.93 -7.37
N ILE A 137 15.38 -1.32 -6.51
CA ILE A 137 13.94 -1.17 -6.79
C ILE A 137 13.55 0.31 -6.86
N VAL A 138 13.97 1.12 -5.89
CA VAL A 138 13.66 2.57 -5.84
C VAL A 138 14.25 3.29 -7.04
N MET A 139 15.50 3.02 -7.41
CA MET A 139 16.11 3.62 -8.59
C MET A 139 15.37 3.23 -9.87
N ARG A 140 14.95 1.97 -10.00
CA ARG A 140 14.30 1.48 -11.20
C ARG A 140 12.88 2.01 -11.37
N TYR A 141 12.06 1.94 -10.33
CA TYR A 141 10.61 2.21 -10.44
C TYR A 141 10.22 3.60 -9.94
N VAL A 142 10.86 4.12 -8.90
CA VAL A 142 10.52 5.45 -8.36
C VAL A 142 11.26 6.55 -9.13
N ARG A 143 12.57 6.40 -9.31
CA ARG A 143 13.42 7.40 -9.99
C ARG A 143 13.52 7.23 -11.50
N GLY A 144 13.08 6.10 -12.06
CA GLY A 144 13.06 5.84 -13.50
C GLY A 144 14.45 5.72 -14.14
N TYR A 145 15.46 5.25 -13.41
CA TYR A 145 16.82 5.14 -13.93
C TYR A 145 16.96 4.01 -14.96
N SER A 146 17.85 4.24 -15.93
CA SER A 146 18.34 3.20 -16.84
C SER A 146 19.27 2.23 -16.13
N TRP A 147 19.44 1.02 -16.68
CA TRP A 147 20.36 0.03 -16.12
C TRP A 147 21.78 0.55 -16.01
N ALA A 148 22.31 1.18 -17.06
CA ALA A 148 23.64 1.80 -17.04
C ALA A 148 23.80 2.79 -15.87
N LYS A 149 22.78 3.62 -15.61
CA LYS A 149 22.80 4.59 -14.49
C LYS A 149 22.72 3.91 -13.13
N ILE A 150 21.92 2.84 -13.01
CA ILE A 150 21.84 2.04 -11.79
C ILE A 150 23.19 1.38 -11.50
N SER A 151 23.79 0.73 -12.49
CA SER A 151 25.08 0.04 -12.37
C SER A 151 26.20 1.00 -12.00
N ALA A 152 26.26 2.16 -12.67
CA ALA A 152 27.22 3.22 -12.35
C ALA A 152 27.07 3.72 -10.91
N ARG A 153 25.84 3.93 -10.45
CA ARG A 153 25.57 4.41 -9.08
C ARG A 153 25.86 3.35 -8.02
N MET A 154 25.67 2.08 -8.34
CA MET A 154 25.93 0.95 -7.45
C MET A 154 27.41 0.50 -7.48
N GLY A 155 28.22 1.04 -8.39
CA GLY A 155 29.62 0.64 -8.57
C GLY A 155 29.78 -0.83 -9.00
N THR A 156 28.85 -1.35 -9.81
CA THR A 156 28.82 -2.77 -10.20
C THR A 156 28.57 -2.94 -11.71
N ALA A 157 28.81 -4.15 -12.23
CA ALA A 157 28.46 -4.50 -13.60
C ALA A 157 26.94 -4.53 -13.84
N ASP A 158 26.56 -4.27 -15.09
CA ASP A 158 25.18 -4.24 -15.57
C ASP A 158 24.42 -5.56 -15.36
N SER A 159 25.12 -6.70 -15.47
CA SER A 159 24.57 -8.03 -15.18
C SER A 159 24.24 -8.18 -13.70
N THR A 160 25.18 -7.84 -12.81
CA THR A 160 25.02 -7.94 -11.36
C THR A 160 23.87 -7.06 -10.85
N ALA A 161 23.71 -5.85 -11.39
CA ALA A 161 22.59 -4.98 -11.04
C ALA A 161 21.22 -5.60 -11.39
N ARG A 162 21.14 -6.29 -12.54
CA ARG A 162 19.93 -7.02 -12.96
C ARG A 162 19.69 -8.27 -12.11
N ASP A 163 20.74 -8.98 -11.72
CA ASP A 163 20.62 -10.13 -10.81
C ASP A 163 20.13 -9.72 -9.43
N TRP A 164 20.67 -8.63 -8.89
CA TRP A 164 20.17 -8.03 -7.65
C TRP A 164 18.73 -7.59 -7.77
N HIS A 165 18.33 -7.00 -8.90
CA HIS A 165 16.94 -6.64 -9.15
C HIS A 165 16.01 -7.86 -9.16
N THR A 166 16.36 -8.93 -9.87
CA THR A 166 15.56 -10.16 -9.90
C THR A 166 15.35 -10.70 -8.48
N ARG A 167 16.43 -10.83 -7.71
CA ARG A 167 16.36 -11.29 -6.31
C ARG A 167 15.56 -10.34 -5.41
N ALA A 168 15.71 -9.04 -5.63
CA ALA A 168 14.97 -8.01 -4.89
C ALA A 168 13.47 -8.11 -5.15
N MET A 169 13.06 -8.33 -6.41
CA MET A 169 11.65 -8.50 -6.78
C MET A 169 11.05 -9.78 -6.21
N GLU A 170 11.83 -10.87 -6.14
CA GLU A 170 11.40 -12.10 -5.48
C GLU A 170 11.18 -11.88 -3.98
N ARG A 171 12.13 -11.24 -3.29
CA ARG A 171 12.00 -10.94 -1.86
C ARG A 171 10.90 -9.94 -1.56
N LEU A 172 10.71 -8.93 -2.41
CA LEU A 172 9.60 -8.01 -2.26
C LEU A 172 8.26 -8.75 -2.39
N GLY A 173 8.14 -9.67 -3.34
CA GLY A 173 6.94 -10.50 -3.50
C GLY A 173 6.63 -11.30 -2.24
N GLU A 174 7.64 -11.97 -1.68
CA GLU A 174 7.49 -12.72 -0.42
C GLU A 174 7.04 -11.82 0.74
N VAL A 175 7.66 -10.65 0.91
CA VAL A 175 7.29 -9.72 1.99
C VAL A 175 5.86 -9.18 1.79
N LEU A 176 5.46 -8.91 0.55
CA LEU A 176 4.11 -8.44 0.23
C LEU A 176 3.04 -9.51 0.49
N GLU A 177 3.33 -10.80 0.30
CA GLU A 177 2.39 -11.88 0.58
C GLU A 177 2.08 -12.07 2.05
N GLU A 178 3.00 -11.71 2.93
CA GLU A 178 2.78 -11.79 4.38
C GLU A 178 1.82 -10.70 4.88
N LEU A 179 1.49 -9.71 4.03
CA LEU A 179 0.48 -8.70 4.36
C LEU A 179 -0.93 -9.31 4.37
N PRO A 180 -1.76 -9.01 5.37
CA PRO A 180 -3.13 -9.51 5.45
C PRO A 180 -4.00 -9.07 4.26
N GLU A 181 -3.69 -7.94 3.63
CA GLU A 181 -4.43 -7.36 2.50
C GLU A 181 -3.67 -7.39 1.16
N ALA A 182 -2.69 -8.30 1.03
CA ALA A 182 -1.83 -8.41 -0.16
C ALA A 182 -2.61 -8.45 -1.49
N GLU A 183 -3.71 -9.22 -1.53
CA GLU A 183 -4.54 -9.33 -2.73
C GLU A 183 -5.30 -8.04 -3.05
N ALA A 184 -5.83 -7.36 -2.04
CA ALA A 184 -6.56 -6.11 -2.23
C ALA A 184 -5.63 -5.02 -2.77
N LEU A 185 -4.43 -4.90 -2.17
CA LEU A 185 -3.37 -4.03 -2.63
C LEU A 185 -2.97 -4.33 -4.08
N ALA A 186 -2.74 -5.60 -4.42
CA ALA A 186 -2.39 -6.01 -5.77
C ALA A 186 -3.49 -5.69 -6.80
N ARG A 187 -4.77 -5.87 -6.43
CA ARG A 187 -5.91 -5.50 -7.29
C ARG A 187 -5.99 -3.99 -7.49
N ARG A 188 -5.83 -3.19 -6.44
CA ARG A 188 -5.78 -1.72 -6.53
C ARG A 188 -4.63 -1.26 -7.44
N ALA A 189 -3.43 -1.76 -7.21
CA ALA A 189 -2.25 -1.47 -8.03
C ALA A 189 -2.43 -1.86 -9.52
N SER A 190 -3.10 -2.98 -9.80
CA SER A 190 -3.36 -3.41 -11.18
C SER A 190 -4.42 -2.56 -11.90
N ARG A 191 -5.36 -1.96 -11.15
CA ARG A 191 -6.41 -1.07 -11.66
C ARG A 191 -5.91 0.35 -11.87
N ALA A 192 -5.02 0.81 -11.00
CA ALA A 192 -4.38 2.12 -11.07
C ALA A 192 -3.37 2.25 -12.23
N ARG A 193 -3.50 1.47 -13.31
CA ARG A 193 -2.51 1.39 -14.38
C ARG A 193 -2.27 2.78 -14.99
N THR A 194 -1.08 3.31 -14.70
CA THR A 194 -0.38 4.43 -15.33
C THR A 194 -0.09 4.18 -16.80
#